data_AF-A0A178BZE5-F1
#
_entry.id   AF-A0A178BZE5-F1
#
_cell.length_a   1.000
_cell.length_b   1.000
_cell.length_c   1.000
_cell.angle_alpha   90.00
_cell.angle_beta   90.00
_cell.angle_gamma   90.00
#
_symmetry.space_group_name_H-M   'P 1'
#
loop_
_entity.id
_entity.type
_entity.pdbx_description
1 polymer ?
#
loop_
_entity_poly.entity_id
_entity_poly.type
_entity_poly.pdbx_seq_one_letter_code
_entity_poly.pdbx_strand_id
1 'polypeptide(L)'
;MPPFENQDFDSLLLKPFELNGGIRFETYAGGGRSGHCFKVRIRKKDYALKMFKFDNPELNVCRLRGTERRAFHDPFYIECPAYGTLIEQGFNGHITTFCYGWIDVPCSVELHVPSQFGIQPVLWDKPADVDHQQVRGILLEWVDGRPPTQIVMTSNIANQARKLLKALHGVGILHGGVAASNLLVEESN
;
A
#
# COMPACT_ATOMS: atom_id res chain seq x y z
N MET A 1 -28.51 3.02 -16.50
CA MET A 1 -27.31 3.22 -15.67
C MET A 1 -27.69 4.20 -14.59
N PRO A 2 -27.50 3.90 -13.30
CA PRO A 2 -27.61 4.92 -12.28
C PRO A 2 -26.51 5.97 -12.53
N PRO A 3 -26.76 7.26 -12.24
CA PRO A 3 -25.71 8.26 -12.31
C PRO A 3 -24.62 7.87 -11.32
N PHE A 4 -23.35 7.97 -11.73
CA PHE A 4 -22.22 7.98 -10.81
C PHE A 4 -22.42 9.17 -9.87
N GLU A 5 -23.07 8.95 -8.73
CA GLU A 5 -23.08 9.91 -7.63
C GLU A 5 -21.64 10.27 -7.33
N ASN A 6 -21.38 11.57 -7.16
CA ASN A 6 -20.08 12.15 -6.85
C ASN A 6 -19.39 11.32 -5.76
N GLN A 7 -18.52 10.39 -6.17
CA GLN A 7 -17.59 9.77 -5.25
C GLN A 7 -16.73 10.91 -4.72
N ASP A 8 -16.76 11.09 -3.41
CA ASP A 8 -15.84 11.99 -2.73
C ASP A 8 -14.44 11.38 -2.88
N PHE A 9 -13.77 11.72 -3.98
CA PHE A 9 -12.42 11.28 -4.30
C PHE A 9 -11.38 11.76 -3.27
N ASP A 10 -11.77 12.66 -2.38
CA ASP A 10 -10.94 13.13 -1.27
C ASP A 10 -11.18 12.32 0.02
N SER A 11 -12.24 11.52 0.10
CA SER A 11 -12.45 10.60 1.21
C SER A 11 -11.50 9.42 1.10
N LEU A 12 -10.49 9.41 1.97
CA LEU A 12 -9.53 8.31 2.07
C LEU A 12 -10.19 6.99 2.52
N LEU A 13 -11.38 7.04 3.12
CA LEU A 13 -12.15 5.95 3.77
C LEU A 13 -11.41 5.22 4.92
N LEU A 14 -10.11 4.97 4.75
CA LEU A 14 -9.23 4.41 5.75
C LEU A 14 -8.93 5.47 6.81
N LYS A 15 -9.07 5.08 8.07
CA LYS A 15 -8.78 5.94 9.22
C LYS A 15 -7.26 6.10 9.40
N PRO A 16 -6.81 7.27 9.91
CA PRO A 16 -5.43 7.43 10.31
C PRO A 16 -5.11 6.49 11.47
N PHE A 17 -3.89 5.94 11.47
CA PHE A 17 -3.33 5.21 12.58
C PHE A 17 -2.61 6.20 13.51
N GLU A 18 -3.00 6.20 14.78
CA GLU A 18 -2.39 7.09 15.77
C GLU A 18 -0.98 6.63 16.14
N LEU A 19 0.01 7.25 15.49
CA LEU A 19 1.42 7.00 15.78
C LEU A 19 1.80 7.58 17.14
N ASN A 20 1.78 6.72 18.14
CA ASN A 20 2.17 7.05 19.50
C ASN A 20 3.59 6.52 19.79
N GLY A 21 4.59 7.35 19.52
CA GLY A 21 6.02 7.05 19.68
C GLY A 21 6.79 7.01 18.36
N GLY A 22 8.03 6.52 18.41
CA GLY A 22 8.87 6.40 17.22
C GLY A 22 8.57 5.15 16.38
N ILE A 23 8.88 5.23 15.09
CA ILE A 23 8.89 4.11 14.15
C ILE A 23 10.34 3.63 14.00
N ARG A 24 10.60 2.35 14.21
CA ARG A 24 11.92 1.75 13.95
C ARG A 24 11.86 0.88 12.71
N PHE A 25 12.68 1.19 11.71
CA PHE A 25 12.78 0.41 10.48
C PHE A 25 13.75 -0.75 10.68
N GLU A 26 13.29 -1.98 10.44
CA GLU A 26 14.07 -3.20 10.69
C GLU A 26 14.53 -3.86 9.39
N THR A 27 13.68 -3.93 8.37
CA THR A 27 14.00 -4.63 7.11
C THR A 27 13.35 -3.94 5.93
N TYR A 28 14.06 -3.87 4.80
CA TYR A 28 13.47 -3.49 3.52
C TYR A 28 12.89 -4.74 2.84
N ALA A 29 11.58 -4.76 2.62
CA ALA A 29 10.87 -5.90 2.05
C ALA A 29 10.78 -5.86 0.52
N GLY A 30 11.08 -4.71 -0.08
CA GLY A 30 11.06 -4.51 -1.53
C GLY A 30 10.33 -3.24 -1.94
N GLY A 31 10.34 -2.95 -3.23
CA GLY A 31 9.71 -1.74 -3.78
C GLY A 31 9.39 -1.89 -5.25
N GLY A 32 8.60 -0.94 -5.75
CA GLY A 32 8.13 -0.93 -7.13
C GLY A 32 7.61 0.44 -7.54
N ARG A 33 6.78 0.46 -8.58
CA ARG A 33 6.25 1.72 -9.16
C ARG A 33 5.41 2.54 -8.18
N SER A 34 4.69 1.88 -7.25
CA SER A 34 3.78 2.57 -6.33
C SER A 34 4.42 2.99 -5.01
N GLY A 35 5.58 2.44 -4.65
CA GLY A 35 6.17 2.67 -3.34
C GLY A 35 7.12 1.58 -2.88
N HIS A 36 7.46 1.64 -1.60
CA HIS A 36 8.43 0.79 -0.92
C HIS A 36 7.84 0.21 0.36
N CYS A 37 8.07 -1.08 0.60
CA CYS A 37 7.58 -1.79 1.79
C CYS A 37 8.72 -2.05 2.76
N PHE A 38 8.47 -1.81 4.04
CA PHE A 38 9.43 -2.00 5.12
C PHE A 38 8.78 -2.81 6.25
N LYS A 39 9.56 -3.69 6.86
CA LYS A 39 9.26 -4.17 8.20
C LYS A 39 9.60 -3.07 9.19
N VAL A 40 8.62 -2.64 9.97
CA VAL A 40 8.80 -1.63 11.01
C VAL A 40 8.32 -2.15 12.35
N ARG A 41 8.99 -1.74 13.41
CA ARG A 41 8.54 -1.94 14.79
C ARG A 41 8.01 -0.63 15.34
N ILE A 42 6.74 -0.63 15.73
CA ILE A 42 6.10 0.48 16.44
C ILE A 42 5.75 -0.06 17.83
N ARG A 43 6.32 0.58 18.86
CA ARG A 43 6.29 0.07 20.24
C ARG A 43 6.89 -1.35 20.33
N LYS A 44 6.05 -2.38 20.50
CA LYS A 44 6.45 -3.80 20.64
C LYS A 44 5.87 -4.71 19.57
N LYS A 45 5.23 -4.14 18.54
CA LYS A 45 4.61 -4.91 17.46
C LYS A 45 5.30 -4.63 16.13
N ASP A 46 5.44 -5.68 15.33
CA ASP A 46 5.95 -5.61 13.96
C ASP A 46 4.80 -5.38 12.99
N TYR A 47 5.07 -4.54 12.00
CA TYR A 47 4.14 -4.18 10.94
C TYR A 47 4.86 -4.16 9.60
N ALA A 48 4.10 -4.35 8.53
CA ALA A 48 4.52 -3.94 7.21
C ALA A 48 4.08 -2.48 6.98
N LEU A 49 5.02 -1.57 6.80
CA LEU A 49 4.74 -0.19 6.38
C LEU A 49 5.04 -0.06 4.89
N LYS A 50 4.00 0.17 4.09
CA LYS A 50 4.15 0.55 2.68
C LYS A 50 4.13 2.06 2.59
N MET A 51 5.26 2.65 2.22
CA MET A 51 5.44 4.08 1.95
C MET A 51 5.23 4.34 0.46
N PHE A 52 4.37 5.28 0.12
CA PHE A 52 3.96 5.54 -1.26
C PHE A 52 4.79 6.62 -1.91
N LYS A 53 5.04 6.44 -3.21
CA LYS A 53 5.55 7.49 -4.08
C LYS A 53 4.42 8.48 -4.39
N PHE A 54 4.78 9.74 -4.60
CA PHE A 54 3.85 10.76 -5.06
C PHE A 54 3.53 10.56 -6.54
N ASP A 55 2.33 10.95 -6.95
CA ASP A 55 2.08 11.20 -8.36
C ASP A 55 2.87 12.43 -8.81
N ASN A 56 3.82 12.21 -9.71
CA ASN A 56 4.62 13.27 -10.31
C ASN A 56 4.17 13.54 -11.75
N PRO A 57 3.55 14.69 -12.05
CA PRO A 57 3.13 15.06 -13.41
C PRO A 57 4.25 15.10 -14.44
N GLU A 58 5.48 15.39 -14.03
CA GLU A 58 6.65 15.43 -14.92
C GLU A 58 7.09 14.03 -15.34
N LEU A 59 6.86 13.02 -14.48
CA LEU A 59 7.18 11.62 -14.76
C LEU A 59 6.02 10.89 -15.43
N ASN A 60 4.77 11.32 -15.20
CA ASN A 60 3.56 10.67 -15.69
C ASN A 60 2.62 11.66 -16.39
N VAL A 61 2.98 12.09 -17.60
CA VAL A 61 2.20 13.07 -18.37
C VAL A 61 0.81 12.50 -18.71
N CYS A 62 -0.25 13.19 -18.28
CA CYS A 62 -1.62 12.81 -18.62
C CYS A 62 -2.55 14.05 -18.68
N ARG A 63 -3.75 13.89 -19.24
CA ARG A 63 -4.74 14.97 -19.39
C ARG A 63 -5.61 15.20 -18.14
N LEU A 64 -5.69 14.22 -17.25
CA LEU A 64 -6.44 14.30 -16.00
C LEU A 64 -5.82 15.35 -15.08
N ARG A 65 -6.65 16.01 -14.27
CA ARG A 65 -6.23 17.05 -13.33
C ARG A 65 -6.90 16.85 -11.97
N GLY A 66 -6.35 17.48 -10.93
CA GLY A 66 -6.95 17.51 -9.61
C GLY A 66 -7.26 16.11 -9.05
N THR A 67 -8.48 15.96 -8.51
CA THR A 67 -8.98 14.74 -7.88
C THR A 67 -8.99 13.54 -8.83
N GLU A 68 -9.41 13.73 -10.08
CA GLU A 68 -9.40 12.66 -11.08
C GLU A 68 -7.99 12.12 -11.28
N ARG A 69 -7.00 13.01 -11.43
CA ARG A 69 -5.62 12.57 -11.59
C ARG A 69 -5.15 11.76 -10.38
N ARG A 70 -5.42 12.23 -9.16
CA ARG A 70 -5.06 11.52 -7.93
C ARG A 70 -5.68 10.12 -7.88
N ALA A 71 -6.96 10.00 -8.23
CA ALA A 71 -7.67 8.73 -8.25
C ALA A 71 -7.12 7.70 -9.26
N PHE A 72 -6.35 8.14 -10.26
CA PHE A 72 -5.77 7.27 -11.29
C PHE A 72 -4.25 7.11 -11.21
N HIS A 73 -3.53 8.08 -10.64
CA HIS A 73 -2.07 8.14 -10.67
C HIS A 73 -1.41 8.22 -9.30
N ASP A 74 -2.09 8.70 -8.25
CA ASP A 74 -1.52 8.72 -6.91
C ASP A 74 -1.77 7.37 -6.23
N PRO A 75 -0.74 6.53 -6.03
CA PRO A 75 -0.93 5.18 -5.54
C PRO A 75 -1.54 5.13 -4.13
N PHE A 76 -1.31 6.14 -3.30
CA PHE A 76 -1.92 6.23 -1.98
C PHE A 76 -3.43 6.48 -2.11
N TYR A 77 -3.86 7.42 -2.96
CA TYR A 77 -5.28 7.69 -3.19
C TYR A 77 -6.01 6.54 -3.90
N ILE A 78 -5.28 5.63 -4.53
CA ILE A 78 -5.85 4.40 -5.11
C ILE A 78 -6.00 3.31 -4.05
N GLU A 79 -4.95 3.01 -3.29
CA GLU A 79 -4.94 1.87 -2.36
C GLU A 79 -5.67 2.17 -1.05
N CYS A 80 -5.66 3.42 -0.58
CA CYS A 80 -6.26 3.81 0.69
C CYS A 80 -7.79 3.56 0.71
N PRO A 81 -8.57 4.00 -0.30
CA PRO A 81 -10.00 3.68 -0.37
C PRO A 81 -10.29 2.18 -0.54
N ALA A 82 -9.40 1.42 -1.19
CA ALA A 82 -9.57 -0.03 -1.34
C ALA A 82 -9.51 -0.74 0.02
N TYR A 83 -8.55 -0.39 0.88
CA TYR A 83 -8.50 -0.92 2.25
C TYR A 83 -9.64 -0.38 3.12
N GLY A 84 -10.01 0.90 2.98
CA GLY A 84 -11.16 1.48 3.68
C GLY A 84 -12.45 0.71 3.37
N THR A 85 -12.71 0.42 2.09
CA THR A 85 -13.85 -0.37 1.63
C THR A 85 -13.86 -1.78 2.22
N LEU A 86 -12.71 -2.45 2.26
CA LEU A 86 -12.59 -3.78 2.88
C LEU A 86 -12.93 -3.74 4.37
N ILE A 87 -12.51 -2.70 5.10
CA ILE A 87 -12.80 -2.53 6.52
C ILE A 87 -14.28 -2.28 6.75
N GLU A 88 -14.89 -1.35 6.00
CA GLU A 88 -16.31 -0.99 6.13
C GLU A 88 -17.23 -2.18 5.85
N GLN A 89 -16.85 -3.05 4.91
CA GLN A 89 -17.59 -4.27 4.59
C GLN A 89 -17.27 -5.46 5.51
N GLY A 90 -16.40 -5.29 6.52
CA GLY A 90 -16.07 -6.35 7.49
C GLY A 90 -15.10 -7.41 6.99
N PHE A 91 -14.32 -7.11 5.94
CA PHE A 91 -13.35 -8.03 5.32
C PHE A 91 -11.88 -7.75 5.68
N ASN A 92 -11.62 -6.89 6.66
CA ASN A 92 -10.25 -6.59 7.11
C ASN A 92 -9.53 -7.86 7.61
N GLY A 93 -8.37 -8.18 7.05
CA GLY A 93 -7.63 -9.40 7.38
C GLY A 93 -8.21 -10.70 6.80
N HIS A 94 -9.33 -10.64 6.07
CA HIS A 94 -9.99 -11.84 5.50
C HIS A 94 -9.64 -12.05 4.01
N ILE A 95 -9.51 -10.97 3.24
CA ILE A 95 -9.19 -11.01 1.80
C ILE A 95 -7.72 -10.62 1.57
N THR A 96 -7.28 -9.58 2.28
CA THR A 96 -5.90 -9.08 2.31
C THR A 96 -5.37 -9.16 3.74
N THR A 97 -4.10 -8.84 3.95
CA THR A 97 -3.54 -8.71 5.30
C THR A 97 -4.28 -7.65 6.12
N PHE A 98 -4.27 -7.80 7.44
CA PHE A 98 -4.96 -6.86 8.31
C PHE A 98 -4.39 -5.45 8.14
N CYS A 99 -5.25 -4.49 7.84
CA CYS A 99 -4.89 -3.08 7.70
C CYS A 99 -5.19 -2.32 8.99
N TYR A 100 -4.20 -1.60 9.48
CA TYR A 100 -4.27 -0.83 10.73
C TYR A 100 -4.64 0.64 10.52
N GLY A 101 -4.59 1.12 9.28
CA GLY A 101 -4.79 2.51 8.94
C GLY A 101 -3.63 3.09 8.14
N TRP A 102 -3.71 4.38 7.86
CA TRP A 102 -2.64 5.12 7.19
C TRP A 102 -1.89 6.05 8.16
N ILE A 103 -0.67 6.43 7.81
CA ILE A 103 0.15 7.38 8.60
C ILE A 103 0.81 8.41 7.68
N ASP A 104 1.02 9.61 8.22
CA ASP A 104 2.05 10.52 7.74
C ASP A 104 3.40 10.09 8.29
N VAL A 105 4.36 9.85 7.40
CA VAL A 105 5.70 9.45 7.81
C VAL A 105 6.48 10.70 8.24
N PRO A 106 7.09 10.72 9.44
CA PRO A 106 7.86 11.88 9.89
C PRO A 106 8.96 12.26 8.88
N CYS A 107 9.15 13.56 8.60
CA CYS A 107 10.16 14.03 7.64
C CYS A 107 11.58 13.54 8.00
N SER A 108 11.90 13.42 9.29
CA SER A 108 13.17 12.85 9.74
C SER A 108 13.35 11.41 9.25
N VAL A 109 12.28 10.61 9.24
CA VAL A 109 12.31 9.23 8.73
C VAL A 109 12.43 9.21 7.21
N GLU A 110 11.67 10.06 6.52
CA GLU A 110 11.69 10.19 5.06
C GLU A 110 13.12 10.37 4.50
N LEU A 111 13.94 11.17 5.18
CA LEU A 111 15.31 11.48 4.79
C LEU A 111 16.30 10.35 5.11
N HIS A 112 16.11 9.62 6.22
CA HIS A 112 17.10 8.64 6.70
C HIS A 112 16.90 7.25 6.09
N VAL A 113 15.66 6.82 5.85
CA VAL A 113 15.33 5.48 5.33
C VAL A 113 16.03 5.14 4.01
N PRO A 114 16.11 6.03 2.98
CA PRO A 114 16.84 5.73 1.77
C PRO A 114 18.30 5.35 2.04
N SER A 115 18.98 6.12 2.89
CA SER A 115 20.39 5.89 3.24
C SER A 115 20.58 4.58 4.04
N GLN A 116 19.66 4.28 4.96
CA GLN A 116 19.73 3.09 5.80
C GLN A 116 19.68 1.80 4.98
N PHE A 117 18.90 1.77 3.91
CA PHE A 117 18.70 0.57 3.08
C PHE A 117 19.36 0.66 1.70
N GLY A 118 20.19 1.68 1.45
CA GLY A 118 20.88 1.86 0.17
C GLY A 118 19.94 2.03 -1.03
N ILE A 119 18.80 2.68 -0.84
CA ILE A 119 17.82 2.96 -1.91
C ILE A 119 18.10 4.33 -2.52
N GLN A 120 17.71 4.54 -3.78
CA GLN A 120 18.05 5.75 -4.53
C GLN A 120 17.58 7.06 -3.85
N PRO A 121 18.31 8.18 -4.03
CA PRO A 121 18.01 9.46 -3.37
C PRO A 121 16.64 10.06 -3.73
N VAL A 122 16.13 9.82 -4.94
CA VAL A 122 14.82 10.32 -5.41
C VAL A 122 13.74 9.29 -5.09
N LEU A 123 13.64 8.90 -3.82
CA LEU A 123 12.88 7.71 -3.43
C LEU A 123 11.36 7.87 -3.62
N TRP A 124 10.85 9.10 -3.44
CA TRP A 124 9.42 9.36 -3.28
C TRP A 124 8.77 10.02 -4.48
N ASP A 125 9.52 10.34 -5.53
CA ASP A 125 9.03 11.04 -6.73
C ASP A 125 8.27 12.35 -6.42
N LYS A 126 8.61 13.00 -5.31
CA LYS A 126 7.90 14.18 -4.80
C LYS A 126 8.02 15.36 -5.77
N PRO A 127 6.92 15.90 -6.31
CA PRO A 127 6.98 17.10 -7.16
C PRO A 127 7.20 18.36 -6.31
N ALA A 128 7.75 19.40 -6.93
CA ALA A 128 8.18 20.62 -6.24
C ALA A 128 7.04 21.40 -5.56
N ASP A 129 5.81 21.27 -6.07
CA ASP A 129 4.61 21.94 -5.54
C ASP A 129 4.07 21.31 -4.25
N VAL A 130 4.50 20.09 -3.91
CA VAL A 130 4.08 19.38 -2.69
C VAL A 130 5.23 19.08 -1.73
N ASP A 131 6.34 19.80 -1.82
CA ASP A 131 7.54 19.57 -1.00
C ASP A 131 7.27 19.63 0.52
N HIS A 132 6.24 20.36 0.93
CA HIS A 132 5.78 20.45 2.31
C HIS A 132 4.95 19.24 2.79
N GLN A 133 4.45 18.41 1.89
CA GLN A 133 3.64 17.24 2.25
C GLN A 133 4.52 16.08 2.70
N GLN A 134 4.09 15.34 3.72
CA GLN A 134 4.80 14.17 4.19
C GLN A 134 4.56 12.98 3.27
N VAL A 135 5.54 12.07 3.18
CA VAL A 135 5.29 10.76 2.57
C VAL A 135 4.20 10.05 3.36
N ARG A 136 3.19 9.55 2.64
CA ARG A 136 2.07 8.80 3.21
C ARG A 136 2.37 7.31 3.17
N GLY A 137 1.93 6.59 4.19
CA GLY A 137 2.06 5.15 4.25
C GLY A 137 0.81 4.46 4.74
N ILE A 138 0.66 3.18 4.37
CA ILE A 138 -0.37 2.28 4.93
C ILE A 138 0.33 1.24 5.80
N LEU A 139 -0.21 1.04 6.99
CA LEU A 139 0.29 0.09 7.97
C LEU A 139 -0.53 -1.20 7.89
N LEU A 140 0.16 -2.30 7.59
CA LEU A 140 -0.41 -3.63 7.39
C LEU A 140 0.20 -4.62 8.41
N GLU A 141 -0.46 -5.75 8.61
CA GLU A 141 0.12 -6.88 9.32
C GLU A 141 1.40 -7.33 8.61
N TRP A 142 2.46 -7.55 9.38
CA TRP A 142 3.67 -8.15 8.86
C TRP A 142 3.42 -9.64 8.59
N VAL A 143 3.67 -10.06 7.35
CA VAL A 143 3.56 -11.46 6.94
C VAL A 143 4.94 -11.98 6.63
N ASP A 144 5.37 -13.03 7.35
CA ASP A 144 6.63 -13.73 7.06
C ASP A 144 6.42 -14.78 5.97
N GLY A 145 6.02 -14.30 4.80
CA GLY A 145 5.67 -15.11 3.64
C GLY A 145 6.70 -15.01 2.53
N ARG A 146 6.67 -16.00 1.63
CA ARG A 146 7.51 -16.02 0.42
C ARG A 146 6.68 -15.82 -0.83
N PRO A 147 7.20 -15.12 -1.86
CA PRO A 147 6.50 -15.02 -3.12
C PRO A 147 6.42 -16.39 -3.82
N PRO A 148 5.38 -16.65 -4.63
CA PRO A 148 5.26 -17.84 -5.47
C PRO A 148 6.50 -18.23 -6.30
N THR A 149 7.37 -17.28 -6.64
CA THR A 149 8.62 -17.55 -7.38
C THR A 149 9.68 -18.26 -6.54
N GLN A 150 9.55 -18.28 -5.21
CA GLN A 150 10.50 -18.85 -4.27
C GLN A 150 10.01 -20.13 -3.60
N ILE A 151 8.86 -20.66 -4.03
CA ILE A 151 8.26 -21.87 -3.45
C ILE A 151 7.80 -22.82 -4.54
N VAL A 152 7.53 -24.07 -4.16
CA VAL A 152 6.88 -25.03 -5.05
C VAL A 152 5.39 -24.70 -5.11
N MET A 153 4.92 -24.28 -6.28
CA MET A 153 3.50 -23.99 -6.49
C MET A 153 2.67 -25.27 -6.43
N THR A 154 1.66 -25.30 -5.56
CA THR A 154 0.71 -26.41 -5.46
C THR A 154 -0.68 -26.00 -5.96
N SER A 155 -1.51 -26.97 -6.34
CA SER A 155 -2.91 -26.74 -6.70
C SER A 155 -3.69 -26.05 -5.57
N ASN A 156 -3.35 -26.34 -4.31
CA ASN A 156 -3.96 -25.72 -3.14
C ASN A 156 -3.64 -24.22 -3.07
N ILE A 157 -2.36 -23.84 -3.17
CA ILE A 157 -1.92 -22.42 -3.17
C ILE A 157 -2.61 -21.66 -4.31
N ALA A 158 -2.60 -22.23 -5.52
CA ALA A 158 -3.24 -21.61 -6.67
C ALA A 158 -4.77 -21.45 -6.50
N ASN A 159 -5.44 -22.42 -5.88
CA ASN A 159 -6.88 -22.34 -5.58
C ASN A 159 -7.19 -21.25 -4.54
N GLN A 160 -6.36 -21.13 -3.50
CA GLN A 160 -6.51 -20.08 -2.48
C GLN A 160 -6.31 -18.69 -3.07
N ALA A 161 -5.26 -18.48 -3.87
CA ALA A 161 -5.04 -17.21 -4.56
C ALA A 161 -6.23 -16.82 -5.46
N ARG A 162 -6.77 -17.77 -6.24
CA ARG A 162 -7.98 -17.54 -7.05
C ARG A 162 -9.20 -17.19 -6.19
N LYS A 163 -9.38 -17.84 -5.04
CA LYS A 163 -10.48 -17.57 -4.12
C LYS A 163 -10.40 -16.15 -3.56
N LEU A 164 -9.20 -15.72 -3.13
CA LEU A 164 -8.98 -14.37 -2.62
C LEU A 164 -9.19 -13.30 -3.70
N LEU A 165 -8.68 -13.51 -4.92
CA LEU A 165 -8.92 -12.59 -6.04
C LEU A 165 -10.41 -12.48 -6.38
N LYS A 166 -11.14 -13.61 -6.40
CA LYS A 166 -12.60 -13.59 -6.60
C LYS A 166 -13.32 -12.84 -5.49
N ALA A 167 -12.90 -13.01 -4.23
CA ALA A 167 -13.48 -12.30 -3.10
C ALA A 167 -13.23 -10.78 -3.23
N LEU A 168 -12.02 -10.38 -3.62
CA LEU A 168 -11.67 -8.98 -3.86
C LEU A 168 -12.54 -8.36 -4.98
N HIS A 169 -12.73 -9.08 -6.09
CA HIS A 169 -13.61 -8.65 -7.17
C HIS A 169 -15.08 -8.61 -6.71
N GLY A 170 -15.50 -9.54 -5.85
CA GLY A 170 -16.85 -9.60 -5.28
C GLY A 170 -17.22 -8.39 -4.43
N VAL A 171 -16.22 -7.71 -3.85
CA VAL A 171 -16.41 -6.45 -3.09
C VAL A 171 -16.19 -5.20 -3.93
N GLY A 172 -16.07 -5.34 -5.26
CA GLY A 172 -15.93 -4.23 -6.20
C GLY A 172 -14.49 -3.72 -6.38
N ILE A 173 -13.48 -4.42 -5.87
CA ILE A 173 -12.08 -4.03 -5.99
C ILE A 173 -11.40 -4.90 -7.06
N LEU A 174 -10.85 -4.27 -8.09
CA LEU A 174 -10.12 -4.97 -9.16
C LEU A 174 -8.61 -4.89 -8.93
N HIS A 175 -7.93 -6.03 -8.88
CA HIS A 175 -6.47 -6.06 -8.74
C HIS A 175 -5.80 -5.81 -10.10
N GLY A 176 -5.40 -4.55 -10.37
CA GLY A 176 -4.85 -4.12 -11.67
C GLY A 176 -3.48 -4.70 -12.06
N GLY A 177 -2.82 -5.46 -11.18
CA GLY A 177 -1.47 -6.01 -11.44
C GLY A 177 -1.26 -7.38 -10.82
N VAL A 178 -2.06 -8.39 -11.19
CA VAL A 178 -1.87 -9.76 -10.66
C VAL A 178 -0.55 -10.34 -11.18
N ALA A 179 0.42 -10.51 -10.27
CA ALA A 179 1.74 -11.05 -10.56
C ALA A 179 2.27 -11.84 -9.35
N ALA A 180 3.20 -12.77 -9.58
CA ALA A 180 3.82 -13.54 -8.49
C ALA A 180 4.49 -12.64 -7.44
N SER A 181 5.03 -11.49 -7.83
CA SER A 181 5.63 -10.53 -6.90
C SER A 181 4.64 -9.87 -5.94
N ASN A 182 3.33 -9.96 -6.23
CA ASN A 182 2.27 -9.30 -5.46
C ASN A 182 1.47 -10.29 -4.59
N LEU A 183 1.94 -11.53 -4.48
CA LEU A 183 1.35 -12.57 -3.64
C LEU A 183 2.42 -13.05 -2.67
N LEU A 184 2.03 -13.26 -1.42
CA LEU A 184 2.85 -13.90 -0.41
C LEU A 184 2.16 -15.18 0.03
N VAL A 185 2.95 -16.22 0.26
CA VAL A 185 2.50 -17.50 0.79
C VAL A 185 3.18 -17.70 2.14
N GLU A 186 2.37 -17.81 3.18
CA GLU A 186 2.82 -18.20 4.50
C GLU A 186 3.01 -19.71 4.55
N GLU A 187 4.17 -20.15 5.03
CA GLU A 187 4.40 -21.56 5.33
C GLU A 187 3.57 -21.90 6.58
N SER A 188 2.64 -22.86 6.45
CA SER A 188 1.96 -23.41 7.60
C SER A 188 2.97 -24.23 8.39
N ASN A 189 3.35 -23.76 9.59
CA ASN A 189 4.07 -24.58 10.57
C ASN A 189 3.22 -25.76 11.04
#